data_AF-A0A969UMP5-F1
#
_entry.id   AF-A0A969UMP5-F1
#
_cell.length_a   1.000
_cell.length_b   1.000
_cell.length_c   1.000
_cell.angle_alpha   90.00
_cell.angle_beta   90.00
_cell.angle_gamma   90.00
#
_symmetry.space_group_name_H-M   'P 1'
#
loop_
_entity.id
_entity.type
_entity.pdbx_description
1 polymer ?
#
loop_
_entity_poly.entity_id
_entity_poly.type
_entity_poly.pdbx_seq_one_letter_code
_entity_poly.pdbx_strand_id
1 'polypeptide(L)'
;MNQSPTRPYAYTWAYTCACSIGTAALLLLTCSPPLQARPTPAKPAQKRPPQPIRFVPPTPPDPGEPGGRGQGGGSRGECRPYSDISPLVPQSNWGRTTIDRPTLWFHAPQGLASGVAIEWVLRDDANQPLYKTTFRTPKTSPGVVSLSLPATAPPLRVSQTYRWTVFIYCNPEEPDQPVTLRGRIQRVAPSAKLQAQLATSTDALERATLYASDGIWHDALTTLGLQLRSQQTPPIVAALGPTYSSKPTSPPVDTIVPCCTFR
;
A
#
# COMPACT_ATOMS: atom_id res chain seq x y z
N MET A 1 -6.53 -11.17 36.14
CA MET A 1 -7.57 -10.40 36.85
C MET A 1 -7.05 -8.99 37.05
N ASN A 2 -7.94 -7.99 36.89
CA ASN A 2 -7.80 -6.54 37.12
C ASN A 2 -6.96 -5.76 36.11
N GLN A 3 -7.58 -5.04 35.16
CA GLN A 3 -8.40 -3.81 35.25
C GLN A 3 -7.57 -2.52 35.19
N SER A 4 -8.04 -1.64 34.31
CA SER A 4 -7.49 -0.41 33.73
C SER A 4 -7.13 0.70 34.72
N PRO A 5 -6.34 1.70 34.31
CA PRO A 5 -6.38 3.03 34.89
C PRO A 5 -7.31 3.95 34.08
N THR A 6 -8.45 4.29 34.67
CA THR A 6 -9.25 5.45 34.29
C THR A 6 -8.67 6.69 34.97
N ARG A 7 -8.46 7.77 34.20
CA ARG A 7 -8.30 9.13 34.74
C ARG A 7 -9.56 9.93 34.41
N PRO A 8 -10.32 10.44 35.39
CA PRO A 8 -11.28 11.49 35.12
C PRO A 8 -10.64 12.88 35.30
N TYR A 9 -11.01 13.79 34.40
CA TYR A 9 -10.65 15.19 34.39
C TYR A 9 -11.29 15.93 35.57
N ALA A 10 -10.48 16.72 36.28
CA ALA A 10 -10.89 17.63 37.33
C ALA A 10 -11.35 18.97 36.73
N TYR A 11 -12.51 19.46 37.14
CA TYR A 11 -12.92 20.86 36.97
C TYR A 11 -13.36 21.39 38.32
N THR A 12 -12.54 22.27 38.90
CA THR A 12 -12.82 23.05 40.12
C THR A 12 -13.49 24.37 39.74
N TRP A 13 -14.65 24.68 40.33
CA TRP A 13 -15.27 26.01 40.28
C TRP A 13 -15.26 26.64 41.67
N ALA A 14 -14.83 27.89 41.74
CA ALA A 14 -14.77 28.71 42.95
C ALA A 14 -16.16 29.30 43.26
N TYR A 15 -16.58 29.20 44.52
CA TYR A 15 -17.80 29.83 45.04
C TYR A 15 -17.47 31.16 45.69
N THR A 16 -18.22 32.22 45.36
CA THR A 16 -18.26 33.46 46.16
C THR A 16 -19.68 33.64 46.71
N CYS A 17 -19.84 33.50 48.04
CA CYS A 17 -21.05 33.89 48.76
C CYS A 17 -20.82 35.25 49.42
N ALA A 18 -21.61 36.26 49.03
CA ALA A 18 -21.75 37.51 49.76
C ALA A 18 -22.88 37.36 50.78
N CYS A 19 -22.62 37.70 52.04
CA CYS A 19 -23.58 37.63 53.13
C CYS A 19 -23.96 39.06 53.53
N SER A 20 -25.22 39.44 53.35
CA SER A 20 -25.78 40.71 53.84
C SER A 20 -26.96 40.42 54.77
N ILE A 21 -26.89 40.95 56.00
CA ILE A 21 -27.88 40.78 57.06
C ILE A 21 -28.87 41.95 56.99
N GLY A 22 -30.18 41.69 57.00
CA GLY A 22 -31.16 42.77 57.13
C GLY A 22 -32.64 42.39 57.00
N THR A 23 -33.26 42.12 58.16
CA THR A 23 -34.71 42.27 58.50
C THR A 23 -35.77 41.42 57.82
N ALA A 24 -36.76 41.04 58.64
CA ALA A 24 -37.77 40.02 58.41
C ALA A 24 -38.81 40.36 57.34
N ALA A 25 -38.90 39.50 56.33
CA ALA A 25 -40.11 39.26 55.55
C ALA A 25 -40.08 37.78 55.10
N LEU A 26 -41.12 37.02 55.42
CA LEU A 26 -41.24 35.59 55.13
C LEU A 26 -41.49 35.39 53.63
N LEU A 27 -40.43 35.45 52.83
CA LEU A 27 -40.43 35.08 51.41
C LEU A 27 -40.14 33.57 51.29
N LEU A 28 -41.13 32.81 50.81
CA LEU A 28 -40.95 31.42 50.39
C LEU A 28 -40.01 31.39 49.16
N LEU A 29 -38.70 31.33 49.38
CA LEU A 29 -37.72 31.05 48.33
C LEU A 29 -37.86 29.58 47.91
N THR A 30 -38.51 29.33 46.77
CA THR A 30 -38.44 28.05 46.09
C THR A 30 -37.10 27.95 45.37
N CYS A 31 -36.17 27.19 45.94
CA CYS A 31 -34.89 26.88 45.33
C CYS A 31 -35.10 25.83 44.22
N SER A 32 -35.26 26.27 42.98
CA SER A 32 -35.24 25.37 41.82
C SER A 32 -33.84 24.77 41.67
N PRO A 33 -33.67 23.43 41.65
CA PRO A 33 -32.36 22.84 41.41
C PRO A 33 -31.85 23.20 40.01
N PRO A 34 -30.54 23.43 39.82
CA PRO A 34 -29.99 23.69 38.50
C PRO A 34 -30.23 22.49 37.58
N LEU A 35 -30.69 22.76 36.36
CA LEU A 35 -30.78 21.76 35.30
C LEU A 35 -29.41 21.11 35.09
N GLN A 36 -29.26 19.85 35.52
CA GLN A 36 -28.09 19.05 35.16
C GLN A 36 -28.19 18.72 33.67
N ALA A 37 -27.32 19.34 32.86
CA ALA A 37 -27.15 18.98 31.46
C ALA A 37 -26.63 17.54 31.39
N ARG A 38 -27.43 16.62 30.85
CA ARG A 38 -26.98 15.25 30.57
C ARG A 38 -25.86 15.30 29.52
N PRO A 39 -24.71 14.63 29.73
CA PRO A 39 -23.72 14.47 28.68
C PRO A 39 -24.37 13.75 27.50
N THR A 40 -24.38 14.42 26.34
CA THR A 40 -24.86 13.82 25.09
C THR A 40 -23.97 12.64 24.74
N PRO A 41 -24.54 11.49 24.31
CA PRO A 41 -23.73 10.38 23.82
C PRO A 41 -22.88 10.88 22.64
N ALA A 42 -21.56 10.71 22.76
CA ALA A 42 -20.63 11.04 21.69
C ALA A 42 -21.06 10.30 20.42
N LYS A 43 -21.32 11.07 19.36
CA LYS A 43 -21.72 10.55 18.06
C LYS A 43 -20.67 9.52 17.61
N PRO A 44 -21.03 8.26 17.30
CA PRO A 44 -20.06 7.27 16.85
C PRO A 44 -19.35 7.81 15.62
N ALA A 45 -18.02 7.77 15.64
CA ALA A 45 -17.17 8.19 14.53
C ALA A 45 -17.60 7.42 13.27
N GLN A 46 -18.24 8.12 12.33
CA GLN A 46 -18.58 7.55 11.03
C GLN A 46 -17.29 7.12 10.34
N LYS A 47 -17.12 5.82 10.06
CA LYS A 47 -16.08 5.32 9.16
C LYS A 47 -16.28 6.01 7.82
N ARG A 48 -15.44 7.02 7.54
CA ARG A 48 -15.42 7.72 6.26
C ARG A 48 -15.17 6.67 5.17
N PRO A 49 -15.96 6.65 4.08
CA PRO A 49 -15.68 5.75 2.96
C PRO A 49 -14.25 6.00 2.48
N PRO A 50 -13.46 4.93 2.20
CA PRO A 50 -12.07 5.08 1.81
C PRO A 50 -11.99 5.94 0.55
N GLN A 51 -11.33 7.08 0.66
CA GLN A 51 -11.06 7.95 -0.49
C GLN A 51 -9.95 7.29 -1.32
N PRO A 52 -10.06 7.29 -2.66
CA PRO A 52 -9.02 6.72 -3.50
C PRO A 52 -7.71 7.49 -3.34
N ILE A 53 -6.60 6.76 -3.29
CA ILE A 53 -5.28 7.37 -3.12
C ILE A 53 -4.89 8.02 -4.44
N ARG A 54 -4.66 9.33 -4.39
CA ARG A 54 -4.22 10.09 -5.57
C ARG A 54 -2.71 9.94 -5.72
N PHE A 55 -2.28 9.22 -6.74
CA PHE A 55 -0.88 9.21 -7.16
C PHE A 55 -0.56 10.47 -7.98
N VAL A 56 0.53 11.15 -7.63
CA VAL A 56 1.07 12.28 -8.41
C VAL A 56 2.32 11.77 -9.12
N PRO A 57 2.25 11.47 -10.43
CA PRO A 57 3.41 10.93 -11.14
C PRO A 57 4.54 11.94 -11.20
N PRO A 58 5.78 11.53 -10.90
CA PRO A 58 6.95 12.39 -11.10
C PRO A 58 7.20 12.57 -12.60
N THR A 59 7.80 13.71 -12.97
CA THR A 59 8.24 13.94 -14.35
C THR A 59 9.29 12.87 -14.73
N PRO A 60 9.08 12.07 -15.80
CA PRO A 60 10.05 11.09 -16.25
C PRO A 60 11.38 11.76 -16.64
N PRO A 61 12.54 11.12 -16.40
CA PRO A 61 13.84 11.67 -16.81
C PRO A 61 13.96 11.79 -18.33
N ASP A 62 13.39 10.83 -19.06
CA ASP A 62 13.36 10.79 -20.53
C ASP A 62 11.91 10.65 -21.04
N PRO A 63 11.30 11.75 -21.53
CA PRO A 63 9.94 11.72 -22.10
C PRO A 63 9.78 10.84 -23.36
N GLY A 64 10.90 10.39 -23.96
CA GLY A 64 10.93 9.77 -25.28
C GLY A 64 10.88 8.23 -25.32
N GLU A 65 11.12 7.52 -24.21
CA GLU A 65 11.04 6.05 -24.21
C GLU A 65 9.58 5.62 -23.95
N PRO A 66 8.88 5.03 -24.94
CA PRO A 66 7.49 4.62 -24.76
C PRO A 66 7.37 3.73 -23.52
N GLY A 67 6.40 4.03 -22.67
CA GLY A 67 5.97 3.11 -21.61
C GLY A 67 5.48 1.83 -22.28
N GLY A 68 6.39 0.90 -22.54
CA GLY A 68 6.07 -0.35 -23.23
C GLY A 68 4.94 -1.03 -22.49
N ARG A 69 3.79 -1.21 -23.15
CA ARG A 69 2.63 -1.92 -22.59
C ARG A 69 3.15 -3.16 -21.89
N GLY A 70 2.95 -3.28 -20.58
CA GLY A 70 3.51 -4.33 -19.72
C GLY A 70 3.06 -5.76 -20.05
N GLN A 71 2.49 -5.98 -21.25
CA GLN A 71 2.16 -7.25 -21.87
C GLN A 71 2.97 -7.38 -23.16
N GLY A 72 4.03 -8.18 -23.13
CA GLY A 72 4.68 -8.67 -24.36
C GLY A 72 3.95 -9.90 -24.87
N GLY A 73 3.38 -9.83 -26.08
CA GLY A 73 3.01 -10.95 -26.94
C GLY A 73 1.82 -11.81 -26.49
N GLY A 74 0.81 -11.97 -27.36
CA GLY A 74 -0.29 -12.90 -27.11
C GLY A 74 0.25 -14.32 -26.91
N SER A 75 0.12 -14.87 -25.69
CA SER A 75 0.50 -16.25 -25.41
C SER A 75 -0.40 -17.19 -26.20
N ARG A 76 0.20 -18.01 -27.06
CA ARG A 76 -0.43 -19.19 -27.67
C ARG A 76 0.01 -20.41 -26.85
N GLY A 77 -0.84 -21.42 -26.72
CA GLY A 77 -0.50 -22.67 -26.01
C GLY A 77 -0.68 -22.62 -24.49
N GLU A 78 0.15 -23.39 -23.76
CA GLU A 78 -0.01 -23.74 -22.34
C GLU A 78 0.10 -22.56 -21.37
N CYS A 79 0.61 -21.40 -21.81
CA CYS A 79 0.68 -20.17 -21.02
C CYS A 79 -0.63 -19.39 -20.93
N ARG A 80 -1.69 -19.80 -21.65
CA ARG A 80 -2.98 -19.11 -21.64
C ARG A 80 -3.51 -18.78 -20.22
N PRO A 81 -3.42 -19.67 -19.20
CA PRO A 81 -3.90 -19.37 -17.84
C PRO A 81 -3.18 -18.24 -17.13
N TYR A 82 -1.97 -17.86 -17.57
CA TYR A 82 -1.14 -16.82 -16.94
C TYR A 82 -1.01 -15.56 -17.80
N SER A 83 -1.67 -15.52 -18.96
CA SER A 83 -1.58 -14.41 -19.93
C SER A 83 -2.22 -13.11 -19.45
N ASP A 84 -3.08 -13.18 -18.44
CA ASP A 84 -3.75 -12.06 -17.79
C ASP A 84 -3.02 -11.54 -16.54
N ILE A 85 -1.89 -12.16 -16.18
CA ILE A 85 -1.02 -11.65 -15.12
C ILE A 85 -0.44 -10.31 -15.56
N SER A 86 -0.53 -9.31 -14.68
CA SER A 86 -0.05 -7.96 -14.94
C SER A 86 0.72 -7.39 -13.75
N PRO A 87 1.82 -6.65 -13.99
CA PRO A 87 2.57 -6.03 -12.91
C PRO A 87 1.89 -4.75 -12.43
N LEU A 88 1.78 -4.56 -11.11
CA LEU A 88 1.23 -3.34 -10.50
C LEU A 88 2.21 -2.16 -10.59
N VAL A 89 2.37 -1.59 -11.78
CA VAL A 89 3.23 -0.44 -12.10
C VAL A 89 2.46 0.80 -12.56
N PRO A 90 3.05 2.01 -12.45
CA PRO A 90 2.46 3.20 -13.06
C PRO A 90 2.28 3.02 -14.57
N GLN A 91 1.41 3.82 -15.19
CA GLN A 91 1.20 3.83 -16.66
C GLN A 91 2.49 4.05 -17.48
N SER A 92 3.48 4.74 -16.92
CA SER A 92 4.81 4.93 -17.54
C SER A 92 5.70 3.67 -17.49
N ASN A 93 5.27 2.62 -16.77
CA ASN A 93 6.07 1.47 -16.33
C ASN A 93 7.35 1.84 -15.56
N TRP A 94 7.39 3.05 -15.00
CA TRP A 94 8.52 3.56 -14.22
C TRP A 94 8.03 4.07 -12.87
N GLY A 95 8.43 3.39 -11.80
CA GLY A 95 8.09 3.74 -10.42
C GLY A 95 9.32 4.13 -9.61
N ARG A 96 9.11 4.93 -8.57
CA ARG A 96 10.15 5.29 -7.58
C ARG A 96 9.99 4.49 -6.29
N THR A 97 11.10 4.29 -5.60
CA THR A 97 11.15 3.67 -4.25
C THR A 97 12.13 4.39 -3.33
N THR A 98 11.81 4.46 -2.04
CA THR A 98 12.71 4.90 -0.97
C THR A 98 13.27 3.72 -0.16
N ILE A 99 13.07 2.49 -0.62
CA ILE A 99 13.64 1.27 -0.04
C ILE A 99 14.74 0.71 -0.95
N ASP A 100 15.83 0.24 -0.36
CA ASP A 100 17.00 -0.31 -1.09
C ASP A 100 16.77 -1.73 -1.60
N ARG A 101 15.78 -2.42 -1.03
CA ARG A 101 15.31 -3.75 -1.41
C ARG A 101 13.79 -3.73 -1.59
N PRO A 102 13.31 -3.20 -2.73
CA PRO A 102 11.89 -2.98 -2.94
C PRO A 102 11.12 -4.30 -3.13
N THR A 103 9.80 -4.20 -3.02
CA THR A 103 8.87 -5.28 -3.34
C THR A 103 8.11 -4.95 -4.62
N LEU A 104 8.10 -5.90 -5.56
CA LEU A 104 7.30 -5.87 -6.77
C LEU A 104 5.96 -6.54 -6.49
N TRP A 105 4.89 -6.03 -7.07
CA TRP A 105 3.54 -6.53 -6.89
C TRP A 105 2.91 -6.83 -8.24
N PHE A 106 2.13 -7.91 -8.32
CA PHE A 106 1.51 -8.39 -9.55
C PHE A 106 0.07 -8.82 -9.27
N HIS A 107 -0.84 -8.51 -10.20
CA HIS A 107 -2.19 -9.06 -10.21
C HIS A 107 -2.19 -10.36 -11.00
N ALA A 108 -2.61 -11.45 -10.36
CA ALA A 108 -2.70 -12.79 -10.92
C ALA A 108 -4.16 -13.30 -10.80
N PRO A 109 -5.01 -13.04 -11.79
CA PRO A 109 -6.45 -13.32 -11.71
C PRO A 109 -6.78 -14.81 -11.51
N GLN A 110 -5.97 -15.71 -12.06
CA GLN A 110 -6.14 -17.16 -11.92
C GLN A 110 -5.25 -17.78 -10.83
N GLY A 111 -4.42 -16.97 -10.16
CA GLY A 111 -3.35 -17.47 -9.30
C GLY A 111 -2.22 -18.17 -10.08
N LEU A 112 -1.38 -18.91 -9.37
CA LEU A 112 -0.25 -19.67 -9.91
C LEU A 112 -0.36 -21.12 -9.45
N ALA A 113 -0.21 -22.08 -10.38
CA ALA A 113 -0.15 -23.48 -10.00
C ALA A 113 1.11 -23.78 -9.17
N SER A 114 1.10 -24.91 -8.47
CA SER A 114 2.29 -25.41 -7.78
C SER A 114 3.33 -25.84 -8.81
N GLY A 115 4.59 -25.44 -8.62
CA GLY A 115 5.71 -25.89 -9.45
C GLY A 115 5.99 -25.04 -10.69
N VAL A 116 5.22 -23.98 -10.95
CA VAL A 116 5.48 -23.06 -12.08
C VAL A 116 6.85 -22.42 -11.86
N ALA A 117 7.71 -22.48 -12.87
CA ALA A 117 9.04 -21.89 -12.79
C ALA A 117 8.95 -20.38 -13.07
N ILE A 118 9.52 -19.59 -12.17
CA ILE A 118 9.65 -18.14 -12.30
C ILE A 118 11.13 -17.79 -12.29
N GLU A 119 11.56 -16.98 -13.26
CA GLU A 119 12.87 -16.34 -13.26
C GLU A 119 12.68 -14.83 -13.06
N TRP A 120 13.39 -14.26 -12.09
CA TRP A 120 13.44 -12.83 -11.88
C TRP A 120 14.85 -12.30 -12.15
N VAL A 121 14.93 -11.36 -13.08
CA VAL A 121 16.16 -10.67 -13.46
C VAL A 121 16.01 -9.18 -13.15
N LEU A 122 17.02 -8.62 -12.50
CA LEU A 122 17.16 -7.20 -12.23
C LEU A 122 18.48 -6.72 -12.82
N ARG A 123 18.43 -5.64 -13.60
CA ARG A 123 19.58 -5.04 -14.27
C ARG A 123 19.68 -3.57 -13.94
N ASP A 124 20.89 -3.04 -13.95
CA ASP A 124 21.12 -1.59 -13.92
C ASP A 124 20.90 -0.94 -15.30
N ASP A 125 21.07 0.38 -15.37
CA ASP A 125 20.94 1.16 -16.61
C ASP A 125 22.01 0.81 -17.66
N ALA A 126 23.14 0.23 -17.25
CA ALA A 126 24.18 -0.30 -18.15
C ALA A 126 23.86 -1.73 -18.64
N ASN A 127 22.65 -2.21 -18.36
CA ASN A 127 22.15 -3.55 -18.68
C ASN A 127 22.93 -4.70 -18.01
N GLN A 128 23.71 -4.38 -16.96
CA GLN A 128 24.45 -5.37 -16.18
C GLN A 128 23.51 -6.06 -15.19
N PRO A 129 23.54 -7.40 -15.08
CA PRO A 129 22.70 -8.13 -14.13
C PRO A 129 23.15 -7.83 -12.69
N LEU A 130 22.26 -7.23 -11.90
CA LEU A 130 22.46 -6.98 -10.47
C LEU A 130 21.95 -8.14 -9.61
N TYR A 131 20.84 -8.75 -10.03
CA TYR A 131 20.25 -9.88 -9.34
C TYR A 131 19.55 -10.79 -10.36
N LYS A 132 19.74 -12.09 -10.19
CA LYS A 132 19.07 -13.12 -10.98
C LYS A 132 18.74 -14.30 -10.09
N THR A 133 17.51 -14.79 -10.17
CA THR A 133 17.05 -15.95 -9.40
C THR A 133 16.01 -16.72 -10.18
N THR A 134 15.95 -18.03 -9.94
CA THR A 134 14.91 -18.90 -10.46
C THR A 134 14.34 -19.72 -9.31
N PHE A 135 13.01 -19.79 -9.21
CA PHE A 135 12.33 -20.56 -8.18
C PHE A 135 11.04 -21.16 -8.72
N ARG A 136 10.49 -22.13 -7.99
CA ARG A 136 9.19 -22.72 -8.29
C ARG A 136 8.15 -22.20 -7.33
N THR A 137 6.98 -21.84 -7.84
CA THR A 137 5.91 -21.27 -7.04
C THR A 137 5.24 -22.34 -6.17
N PRO A 138 4.86 -22.01 -4.92
CA PRO A 138 3.79 -22.75 -4.27
C PRO A 138 2.47 -22.50 -5.02
N LYS A 139 1.46 -23.35 -4.81
CA LYS A 139 0.11 -23.06 -5.29
C LYS A 139 -0.40 -21.75 -4.66
N THR A 140 -0.79 -20.78 -5.47
CA THR A 140 -1.40 -19.52 -5.00
C THR A 140 -2.85 -19.44 -5.49
N SER A 141 -3.73 -18.86 -4.67
CA SER A 141 -5.09 -18.53 -5.11
C SER A 141 -5.08 -17.30 -6.04
N PRO A 142 -6.17 -17.06 -6.78
CA PRO A 142 -6.44 -15.77 -7.42
C PRO A 142 -6.17 -14.57 -6.52
N GLY A 143 -5.50 -13.55 -7.07
CA GLY A 143 -5.35 -12.24 -6.44
C GLY A 143 -3.99 -11.59 -6.64
N VAL A 144 -3.54 -10.85 -5.63
CA VAL A 144 -2.31 -10.06 -5.71
C VAL A 144 -1.15 -10.83 -5.08
N VAL A 145 -0.07 -10.99 -5.84
CA VAL A 145 1.17 -11.64 -5.40
C VAL A 145 2.32 -10.62 -5.35
N SER A 146 3.34 -10.91 -4.54
CA SER A 146 4.48 -10.01 -4.30
C SER A 146 5.81 -10.74 -4.43
N LEU A 147 6.83 -10.07 -4.96
CA LEU A 147 8.22 -10.54 -4.97
C LEU A 147 9.12 -9.47 -4.34
N SER A 148 9.75 -9.79 -3.21
CA SER A 148 10.63 -8.87 -2.49
C SER A 148 12.09 -9.15 -2.82
N LEU A 149 12.89 -8.10 -3.04
CA LEU A 149 14.33 -8.28 -3.26
C LEU A 149 14.96 -8.82 -1.95
N PRO A 150 15.52 -10.05 -1.93
CA PRO A 150 15.96 -10.66 -0.68
C PRO A 150 17.19 -9.96 -0.12
N ALA A 151 17.46 -10.12 1.18
CA ALA A 151 18.63 -9.55 1.85
C ALA A 151 19.99 -9.99 1.28
N THR A 152 20.02 -11.11 0.54
CA THR A 152 21.21 -11.64 -0.12
C THR A 152 21.57 -10.91 -1.43
N ALA A 153 20.63 -10.19 -2.05
CA ALA A 153 20.90 -9.41 -3.25
C ALA A 153 21.75 -8.15 -2.93
N PRO A 154 22.38 -7.49 -3.91
CA PRO A 154 22.92 -6.15 -3.71
C PRO A 154 21.80 -5.11 -3.48
N PRO A 155 21.97 -4.13 -2.56
CA PRO A 155 21.01 -3.06 -2.37
C PRO A 155 21.01 -2.08 -3.56
N LEU A 156 19.84 -1.52 -3.88
CA LEU A 156 19.71 -0.48 -4.89
C LEU A 156 20.34 0.83 -4.41
N ARG A 157 21.14 1.45 -5.28
CA ARG A 157 21.81 2.73 -4.99
C ARG A 157 20.90 3.90 -5.29
N VAL A 158 20.93 4.90 -4.40
CA VAL A 158 20.16 6.14 -4.57
C VAL A 158 20.52 6.83 -5.90
N SER A 159 19.50 7.40 -6.54
CA SER A 159 19.57 8.09 -7.83
C SER A 159 19.92 7.19 -9.02
N GLN A 160 19.75 5.88 -8.91
CA GLN A 160 19.92 4.94 -10.03
C GLN A 160 18.59 4.30 -10.43
N THR A 161 18.44 4.05 -11.72
CA THR A 161 17.30 3.32 -12.29
C THR A 161 17.74 1.89 -12.61
N TYR A 162 16.78 0.98 -12.46
CA TYR A 162 16.96 -0.44 -12.69
C TYR A 162 15.81 -0.95 -13.54
N ARG A 163 16.10 -1.92 -14.40
CA ARG A 163 15.12 -2.65 -15.22
C ARG A 163 14.92 -4.02 -14.59
N TRP A 164 13.69 -4.34 -14.21
CA TRP A 164 13.36 -5.68 -13.75
C TRP A 164 12.52 -6.40 -14.81
N THR A 165 12.70 -7.72 -14.88
CA THR A 165 11.95 -8.60 -15.75
C THR A 165 11.65 -9.89 -15.00
N VAL A 166 10.39 -10.30 -15.05
CA VAL A 166 9.92 -11.56 -14.49
C VAL A 166 9.42 -12.42 -15.64
N PHE A 167 9.98 -13.62 -15.74
CA PHE A 167 9.57 -14.64 -16.70
C PHE A 167 8.80 -15.72 -15.94
N ILE A 168 7.64 -16.11 -16.47
CA ILE A 168 6.83 -17.21 -15.97
C ILE A 168 6.81 -18.30 -17.05
N TYR A 169 7.44 -19.43 -16.75
CA TYR A 169 7.54 -20.56 -17.66
C TYR A 169 6.39 -21.54 -17.40
N CYS A 170 5.49 -21.67 -18.37
CA CYS A 170 4.28 -22.48 -18.24
C CYS A 170 4.55 -23.94 -18.64
N ASN A 171 5.46 -24.16 -19.60
CA ASN A 171 6.00 -25.45 -19.93
C ASN A 171 7.52 -25.47 -19.64
N PRO A 172 8.02 -26.32 -18.73
CA PRO A 172 9.45 -26.46 -18.48
C PRO A 172 10.22 -27.15 -19.62
N GLU A 173 9.53 -27.88 -20.51
CA GLU A 173 10.11 -28.55 -21.68
C GLU A 173 10.18 -27.63 -22.90
N GLU A 174 9.35 -26.58 -22.95
CA GLU A 174 9.34 -25.55 -24.00
C GLU A 174 9.49 -24.14 -23.41
N PRO A 175 10.70 -23.78 -22.92
CA PRO A 175 10.94 -22.52 -22.23
C PRO A 175 10.90 -21.28 -23.13
N ASP A 176 10.74 -21.43 -24.45
CA ASP A 176 10.92 -20.35 -25.44
C ASP A 176 9.77 -19.34 -25.52
N GLN A 177 8.65 -19.56 -24.81
CA GLN A 177 7.50 -18.65 -24.82
C GLN A 177 6.98 -18.30 -23.41
N PRO A 178 7.82 -17.76 -22.51
CA PRO A 178 7.38 -17.42 -21.16
C PRO A 178 6.50 -16.16 -21.17
N VAL A 179 5.53 -16.11 -20.25
CA VAL A 179 4.86 -14.84 -19.94
C VAL A 179 5.92 -13.91 -19.35
N THR A 180 6.05 -12.72 -19.94
CA THR A 180 7.11 -11.77 -19.59
C THR A 180 6.52 -10.48 -19.04
N LEU A 181 6.82 -10.20 -17.77
CA LEU A 181 6.42 -8.98 -17.07
C LEU A 181 7.65 -8.09 -16.90
N ARG A 182 7.51 -6.78 -17.13
CA ARG A 182 8.64 -5.84 -17.12
C ARG A 182 8.26 -4.52 -16.48
N GLY A 183 9.27 -3.83 -15.96
CA GLY A 183 9.14 -2.45 -15.49
C GLY A 183 10.48 -1.86 -15.10
N ARG A 184 10.43 -0.58 -14.74
CA ARG A 184 11.58 0.20 -14.28
C ARG A 184 11.34 0.69 -12.87
N ILE A 185 12.40 0.68 -12.07
CA ILE A 185 12.38 1.15 -10.70
C ILE A 185 13.56 2.08 -10.45
N GLN A 186 13.30 3.28 -9.95
CA GLN A 186 14.34 4.22 -9.53
C GLN A 186 14.39 4.31 -8.01
N ARG A 187 15.57 4.10 -7.43
CA ARG A 187 15.82 4.36 -6.01
C ARG A 187 16.04 5.85 -5.80
N VAL A 188 15.28 6.47 -4.90
CA VAL A 188 15.42 7.88 -4.54
C VAL A 188 15.62 8.05 -3.05
N ALA A 189 16.27 9.15 -2.65
CA ALA A 189 16.27 9.58 -1.26
C ALA A 189 14.93 10.29 -0.96
N PRO A 190 14.27 9.97 0.17
CA PRO A 190 13.05 10.68 0.56
C PRO A 190 13.37 12.14 0.89
N SER A 191 12.50 13.06 0.48
CA SER A 191 12.64 14.48 0.82
C SER A 191 12.57 14.71 2.34
N ALA A 192 13.21 15.75 2.85
CA ALA A 192 13.15 16.08 4.28
C ALA A 192 11.70 16.29 4.77
N LYS A 193 10.87 16.89 3.91
CA LYS A 193 9.42 17.04 4.13
C LYS A 193 8.73 15.68 4.28
N LEU A 194 8.95 14.76 3.34
CA LEU A 194 8.35 13.44 3.39
C LEU A 194 8.81 12.67 4.63
N GLN A 195 10.10 12.71 4.97
CA GLN A 195 10.63 12.07 6.18
C GLN A 195 9.93 12.59 7.45
N ALA A 196 9.76 13.91 7.57
CA ALA A 196 9.07 14.52 8.70
C ALA A 196 7.60 14.09 8.80
N GLN A 197 6.88 14.04 7.68
CA GLN A 197 5.48 13.61 7.64
C GLN A 197 5.32 12.11 7.95
N LEU A 198 6.24 11.28 7.46
CA LEU A 198 6.26 9.84 7.75
C LEU A 198 6.64 9.53 9.20
N ALA A 199 7.42 10.38 9.86
CA ALA A 199 7.78 10.20 11.27
C ALA A 199 6.58 10.39 12.22
N THR A 200 5.61 11.22 11.83
CA THR A 200 4.40 11.50 12.61
C THR A 200 3.21 10.61 12.24
N SER A 201 3.26 9.94 11.10
CA SER A 201 2.14 9.12 10.58
C SER A 201 2.27 7.66 10.97
N THR A 202 1.28 7.18 11.74
CA THR A 202 1.15 5.77 12.17
C THR A 202 0.13 4.98 11.36
N ASP A 203 -0.78 5.66 10.66
CA ASP A 203 -1.80 5.02 9.84
C ASP A 203 -1.24 4.62 8.47
N ALA A 204 -1.43 3.36 8.07
CA ALA A 204 -0.87 2.84 6.82
C ALA A 204 -1.45 3.51 5.57
N LEU A 205 -2.73 3.90 5.59
CA LEU A 205 -3.38 4.56 4.46
C LEU A 205 -2.85 5.99 4.29
N GLU A 206 -2.65 6.70 5.40
CA GLU A 206 -2.01 8.02 5.41
C GLU A 206 -0.57 7.94 4.88
N ARG A 207 0.24 7.00 5.38
CA ARG A 207 1.61 6.78 4.88
C ARG A 207 1.66 6.47 3.39
N ALA A 208 0.78 5.59 2.92
CA ALA A 208 0.68 5.29 1.49
C ALA A 208 0.28 6.52 0.66
N THR A 209 -0.60 7.37 1.20
CA THR A 209 -1.00 8.63 0.56
C THR A 209 0.17 9.60 0.47
N LEU A 210 0.98 9.71 1.53
CA LEU A 210 2.19 10.54 1.54
C LEU A 210 3.17 10.10 0.46
N TYR A 211 3.50 8.80 0.40
CA TYR A 211 4.35 8.26 -0.66
C TYR A 211 3.80 8.51 -2.06
N ALA A 212 2.50 8.27 -2.26
CA ALA A 212 1.84 8.48 -3.54
C ALA A 212 1.85 9.95 -3.99
N SER A 213 1.70 10.88 -3.04
CA SER A 213 1.74 12.32 -3.30
C SER A 213 3.15 12.84 -3.65
N ASP A 214 4.19 12.15 -3.17
CA ASP A 214 5.59 12.45 -3.47
C ASP A 214 6.11 11.66 -4.70
N GLY A 215 5.21 10.94 -5.39
CA GLY A 215 5.53 10.17 -6.59
C GLY A 215 6.29 8.86 -6.35
N ILE A 216 6.25 8.33 -5.12
CA ILE A 216 6.94 7.10 -4.71
C ILE A 216 5.96 5.92 -4.75
N TRP A 217 5.85 5.31 -5.94
CA TRP A 217 4.86 4.28 -6.23
C TRP A 217 5.04 2.97 -5.44
N HIS A 218 6.25 2.42 -5.43
CA HIS A 218 6.49 1.08 -4.88
C HIS A 218 6.29 1.03 -3.36
N ASP A 219 6.61 2.12 -2.67
CA ASP A 219 6.48 2.23 -1.22
C ASP A 219 5.02 2.43 -0.83
N ALA A 220 4.26 3.22 -1.61
CA ALA A 220 2.81 3.34 -1.45
C ALA A 220 2.12 1.97 -1.60
N LEU A 221 2.42 1.24 -2.69
CA LEU A 221 1.87 -0.10 -2.92
C LEU A 221 2.21 -1.08 -1.81
N THR A 222 3.48 -1.10 -1.40
CA THR A 222 3.93 -2.03 -0.36
C THR A 222 3.27 -1.73 0.98
N THR A 223 3.14 -0.45 1.32
CA THR A 223 2.45 -0.02 2.54
C THR A 223 0.99 -0.49 2.56
N LEU A 224 0.27 -0.34 1.45
CA LEU A 224 -1.12 -0.80 1.33
C LEU A 224 -1.23 -2.33 1.32
N GLY A 225 -0.37 -3.01 0.57
CA GLY A 225 -0.41 -4.46 0.47
C GLY A 225 -0.12 -5.15 1.80
N LEU A 226 0.82 -4.63 2.58
CA LEU A 226 1.06 -5.13 3.94
C LEU A 226 -0.11 -4.85 4.87
N GLN A 227 -0.72 -3.67 4.78
CA GLN A 227 -1.91 -3.33 5.57
C GLN A 227 -3.08 -4.27 5.27
N LEU A 228 -3.40 -4.48 4.00
CA LEU A 228 -4.52 -5.36 3.62
C LEU A 228 -4.28 -6.83 4.00
N ARG A 229 -3.04 -7.31 3.91
CA ARG A 229 -2.67 -8.65 4.44
C ARG A 229 -3.04 -8.77 5.91
N SER A 230 -2.83 -7.71 6.69
CA SER A 230 -3.09 -7.71 8.12
C SER A 230 -4.57 -7.51 8.51
N GLN A 231 -5.37 -6.86 7.65
CA GLN A 231 -6.71 -6.38 8.01
C GLN A 231 -7.87 -6.91 7.16
N GLN A 232 -7.64 -7.76 6.15
CA GLN A 232 -8.71 -8.32 5.28
C GLN A 232 -9.67 -7.22 4.74
N THR A 233 -9.12 -6.03 4.42
CA THR A 233 -9.84 -4.80 4.06
C THR A 233 -9.96 -4.62 2.52
N PRO A 234 -10.73 -3.63 2.00
CA PRO A 234 -11.11 -3.57 0.58
C PRO A 234 -9.93 -3.35 -0.40
N PRO A 235 -10.14 -3.58 -1.72
CA PRO A 235 -9.11 -4.06 -2.63
C PRO A 235 -7.96 -3.08 -2.95
N ILE A 236 -6.71 -3.57 -3.10
CA ILE A 236 -5.55 -2.75 -3.56
C ILE A 236 -5.88 -2.07 -4.89
N VAL A 237 -6.46 -2.82 -5.83
CA VAL A 237 -6.78 -2.31 -7.16
C VAL A 237 -7.84 -1.20 -7.08
N ALA A 238 -8.80 -1.33 -6.16
CA ALA A 238 -9.79 -0.29 -5.90
C ALA A 238 -9.17 0.97 -5.26
N ALA A 239 -8.14 0.82 -4.43
CA ALA A 239 -7.46 1.97 -3.80
C ALA A 239 -6.64 2.81 -4.80
N LEU A 240 -6.16 2.21 -5.90
CA LEU A 240 -5.28 2.86 -6.89
C LEU A 240 -6.02 3.66 -7.97
N GLY A 241 -7.34 3.44 -8.16
CA GLY A 241 -8.13 4.16 -9.16
C GLY A 241 -7.55 4.07 -10.60
N PRO A 242 -7.69 5.12 -11.45
CA PRO A 242 -7.29 5.08 -12.87
C PRO A 242 -5.77 5.17 -13.11
N THR A 243 -4.94 5.19 -12.07
CA THR A 243 -3.50 5.47 -12.17
C THR A 243 -2.65 4.26 -12.57
N TYR A 244 -3.28 3.09 -12.66
CA TYR A 244 -2.65 1.81 -12.96
C TYR A 244 -2.65 1.50 -14.48
N SER A 245 -1.59 0.85 -14.98
CA SER A 245 -1.35 0.60 -16.41
C SER A 245 -2.27 -0.44 -17.06
N SER A 246 -2.85 -1.38 -16.30
CA SER A 246 -3.76 -2.38 -16.89
C SER A 246 -5.15 -2.24 -16.31
N LYS A 247 -6.16 -2.13 -17.19
CA LYS A 247 -7.56 -2.32 -16.78
C LYS A 247 -7.72 -3.79 -16.37
N PRO A 248 -8.16 -4.11 -15.14
CA PRO A 248 -8.50 -5.49 -14.80
C PRO A 248 -9.64 -5.96 -15.71
N THR A 249 -9.43 -7.08 -16.40
CA THR A 249 -10.41 -7.72 -17.30
C THR A 249 -11.35 -8.67 -16.57
N SER A 250 -11.07 -8.95 -15.29
CA SER A 250 -11.86 -9.81 -14.41
C SER A 250 -12.31 -9.05 -13.16
N PRO A 251 -13.41 -9.46 -12.49
CA PRO A 251 -13.79 -8.90 -11.19
C PRO A 251 -12.62 -9.04 -10.20
N PRO A 252 -12.40 -8.07 -9.30
CA PRO A 252 -11.28 -8.08 -8.36
C PRO A 252 -11.46 -9.23 -7.36
N VAL A 253 -10.71 -10.31 -7.56
CA VAL A 253 -10.54 -11.36 -6.54
C VAL A 253 -9.24 -11.05 -5.82
N ASP A 254 -9.24 -10.01 -4.99
CA ASP A 254 -8.01 -9.35 -4.52
C ASP A 254 -7.55 -9.88 -3.15
N THR A 255 -7.58 -11.20 -2.94
CA THR A 255 -6.96 -11.76 -1.73
C THR A 255 -5.45 -11.65 -1.91
N ILE A 256 -4.76 -11.00 -0.97
CA ILE A 256 -3.30 -10.97 -1.02
C ILE A 256 -2.79 -12.32 -0.56
N VAL A 257 -2.24 -13.07 -1.52
CA VAL A 257 -1.74 -14.41 -1.25
C VAL A 257 -0.27 -14.31 -0.84
N PRO A 258 0.15 -14.96 0.26
CA PRO A 258 1.57 -15.13 0.53
C PRO A 258 2.15 -16.01 -0.58
N CYS A 259 2.88 -15.39 -1.50
CA CYS A 259 3.71 -16.09 -2.47
C CYS A 259 5.16 -15.82 -2.12
N CYS A 260 5.92 -16.91 -2.15
CA CYS A 260 7.30 -16.90 -2.63
C CYS A 260 8.27 -16.19 -1.68
N THR A 261 8.41 -16.75 -0.48
CA THR A 261 9.64 -16.59 0.30
C THR A 261 10.74 -17.41 -0.37
N PHE A 262 11.86 -16.76 -0.70
CA PHE A 262 13.09 -17.44 -1.08
C PHE A 262 13.51 -18.34 0.08
N ARG A 263 13.50 -19.66 -0.13
CA ARG A 263 14.23 -20.60 0.72
C ARG A 263 15.57 -20.87 0.07
#